data_AF-A0A1S3K8Z1-F1
#
_entry.id   AF-A0A1S3K8Z1-F1
#
_cell.length_a   1.000
_cell.length_b   1.000
_cell.length_c   1.000
_cell.angle_alpha   90.00
_cell.angle_beta   90.00
_cell.angle_gamma   90.00
#
_symmetry.space_group_name_H-M   'P 1'
#
loop_
_entity.id
_entity.type
_entity.pdbx_description
1 polymer ?
#
loop_
_entity_poly.entity_id
_entity_poly.type
_entity_poly.pdbx_seq_one_letter_code
_entity_poly.pdbx_strand_id
1 'polypeptide(L)'
;MVALKGVNKIRTPYKVWINFLKWTTAHGLPHVVRSHSSYRKVFWLLSAIMCLVGLIFQLEKIAVQFLTNPYAVSTYMEYAVELQYPAVTLCNLNPVRTSVLRQEAKTGGRLGNLLAQLYGKCENATEPKEILANELMWSWLQFDDSAKARLGHRIEDMLLGCTLHGQTCAPENFTLLFNSKYGNCYTIKPLASQIHKPGHSHGLTVELNIQQEEYLPVIAEAGVRVVITDHKSVPFPEDNGLSVSPGFYSAVGMSMVEISRLGPPYKSNCTNGFPTLYTGYTTAGSGYNYTVHACMKSCVQTVTIEECGCSLMNCPNPNKTRLCAINTNSTDYECTQRMHRQLASRSYDACSCPQRCR
;
A
#
# COMPACT_ATOMS: atom_id res chain seq x y z
N MET A 1 -48.94 -68.97 48.51
CA MET A 1 -47.53 -69.26 48.17
C MET A 1 -47.43 -69.61 46.69
N VAL A 2 -46.97 -68.70 45.83
CA VAL A 2 -45.99 -69.01 44.77
C VAL A 2 -45.20 -67.72 44.57
N ALA A 3 -43.89 -67.85 44.69
CA ALA A 3 -42.94 -66.79 44.97
C ALA A 3 -42.72 -65.84 43.78
N LEU A 4 -42.68 -64.54 44.08
CA LEU A 4 -41.94 -63.54 43.32
C LEU A 4 -40.45 -63.90 43.37
N LYS A 5 -39.97 -64.67 42.39
CA LYS A 5 -38.54 -64.80 42.14
C LYS A 5 -38.08 -63.60 41.31
N GLY A 6 -37.62 -62.57 42.02
CA GLY A 6 -36.61 -61.68 41.46
C GLY A 6 -35.35 -62.47 41.10
N VAL A 7 -34.59 -61.97 40.13
CA VAL A 7 -33.12 -61.80 40.17
C VAL A 7 -32.74 -61.13 38.85
N ASN A 8 -32.28 -59.89 38.94
CA ASN A 8 -31.49 -59.22 37.92
C ASN A 8 -30.35 -60.15 37.48
N LYS A 9 -30.50 -60.80 36.33
CA LYS A 9 -29.42 -61.61 35.75
C LYS A 9 -28.34 -60.64 35.31
N ILE A 10 -27.31 -60.46 36.15
CA ILE A 10 -26.10 -59.71 35.84
C ILE A 10 -25.59 -60.25 34.50
N ARG A 11 -25.85 -59.52 33.42
CA ARG A 11 -25.32 -59.90 32.11
C ARG A 11 -23.81 -59.77 32.26
N THR A 12 -23.11 -60.89 32.19
CA THR A 12 -21.64 -60.90 32.13
C THR A 12 -21.23 -59.91 31.03
N PRO A 13 -20.29 -58.98 31.28
CA PRO A 13 -19.93 -57.92 30.34
C PRO A 13 -19.70 -58.44 28.91
N TYR A 14 -19.06 -59.60 28.79
CA TYR A 14 -18.85 -60.32 27.53
C TYR A 14 -20.13 -60.54 26.69
N LYS A 15 -21.23 -60.99 27.31
CA LYS A 15 -22.50 -61.24 26.60
C LYS A 15 -23.14 -59.95 26.11
N VAL A 16 -22.93 -58.84 26.84
CA VAL A 16 -23.40 -57.51 26.43
C VAL A 16 -22.61 -57.05 25.21
N TRP A 17 -21.28 -57.15 25.23
CA TRP A 17 -20.42 -56.78 24.11
C TRP A 17 -20.70 -57.58 22.84
N ILE A 18 -20.85 -58.90 22.95
CA ILE A 18 -21.18 -59.75 21.78
C ILE A 18 -22.56 -59.41 21.22
N ASN A 19 -23.55 -59.14 22.06
CA ASN A 19 -24.86 -58.70 21.58
C ASN A 19 -24.77 -57.34 20.89
N PHE A 20 -24.00 -56.39 21.43
CA PHE A 20 -23.77 -55.09 20.79
C PHE A 20 -23.10 -55.25 19.41
N LEU A 21 -22.01 -56.01 19.31
CA LEU A 21 -21.31 -56.24 18.04
C LEU A 21 -22.17 -56.94 16.99
N LYS A 22 -23.18 -57.72 17.41
CA LYS A 22 -24.15 -58.34 16.49
C LYS A 22 -25.16 -57.36 15.90
N TRP A 23 -25.42 -56.23 16.56
CA TRP A 23 -26.51 -55.30 16.21
C TRP A 23 -26.05 -53.86 16.00
N THR A 24 -24.74 -53.59 16.09
CA THR A 24 -24.17 -52.28 15.81
C THR A 24 -24.39 -51.86 14.35
N THR A 25 -24.45 -50.55 14.13
CA THR A 25 -24.51 -49.93 12.80
C THR A 25 -23.16 -49.91 12.09
N ALA A 26 -22.06 -50.27 12.78
CA ALA A 26 -20.75 -50.44 12.16
C ALA A 26 -20.73 -51.65 11.23
N HIS A 27 -20.94 -51.44 9.93
CA HIS A 27 -21.25 -52.45 8.93
C HIS A 27 -20.35 -53.71 8.96
N GLY A 28 -19.04 -53.58 9.20
CA GLY A 28 -18.12 -54.74 9.19
C GLY A 28 -18.22 -55.66 10.41
N LEU A 29 -18.54 -55.12 11.60
CA LEU A 29 -18.44 -55.85 12.88
C LEU A 29 -19.50 -56.96 13.07
N PRO A 30 -20.79 -56.75 12.69
CA PRO A 30 -21.79 -57.81 12.73
C PRO A 30 -21.44 -59.01 11.86
N HIS A 31 -20.79 -58.81 10.70
CA HIS A 31 -20.39 -59.91 9.82
C HIS A 31 -19.28 -60.77 10.41
N VAL A 32 -18.36 -60.19 11.19
CA VAL A 32 -17.33 -60.93 11.94
C VAL A 32 -17.99 -61.83 13.00
N VAL A 33 -18.95 -61.30 13.77
CA VAL A 33 -19.57 -62.04 14.88
C VAL A 33 -20.64 -63.04 14.43
N ARG A 34 -21.37 -62.75 13.34
CA ARG A 34 -22.43 -63.62 12.78
C ARG A 34 -21.88 -64.77 11.91
N SER A 35 -20.63 -64.67 11.43
CA SER A 35 -20.03 -65.72 10.59
C SER A 35 -19.69 -66.97 11.39
N HIS A 36 -20.04 -68.15 10.87
CA HIS A 36 -19.69 -69.43 11.51
C HIS A 36 -18.32 -69.97 11.10
N SER A 37 -17.83 -69.61 9.91
CA SER A 37 -16.54 -70.10 9.39
C SER A 37 -15.38 -69.15 9.68
N SER A 38 -14.23 -69.70 10.08
CA SER A 38 -13.03 -68.94 10.44
C SER A 38 -12.48 -68.09 9.29
N TYR A 39 -12.52 -68.58 8.04
CA TYR A 39 -12.03 -67.79 6.89
C TYR A 39 -12.86 -66.52 6.67
N ARG A 40 -14.19 -66.61 6.81
CA ARG A 40 -15.10 -65.45 6.66
C ARG A 40 -14.86 -64.43 7.76
N LYS A 41 -14.63 -64.89 8.99
CA LYS A 41 -14.30 -64.00 10.12
C LYS A 41 -13.02 -63.21 9.85
N VAL A 42 -11.96 -63.88 9.39
CA VAL A 42 -10.69 -63.24 9.04
C VAL A 42 -10.88 -62.24 7.91
N PHE A 43 -11.57 -62.63 6.84
CA PHE A 43 -11.88 -61.72 5.72
C PHE A 43 -12.59 -60.44 6.19
N TRP A 44 -13.72 -60.57 6.90
CA TRP A 44 -14.50 -59.42 7.36
C TRP A 44 -13.73 -58.55 8.36
N LEU A 45 -12.88 -59.17 9.20
CA LEU A 45 -12.03 -58.45 10.13
C LEU A 45 -10.96 -57.65 9.39
N LEU A 46 -10.26 -58.24 8.41
CA LEU A 46 -9.27 -57.54 7.59
C LEU A 46 -9.90 -56.39 6.78
N SER A 47 -11.06 -56.62 6.17
CA SER A 47 -11.79 -55.56 5.46
C SER A 47 -12.21 -54.43 6.40
N ALA A 48 -12.71 -54.75 7.61
CA ALA A 48 -13.07 -53.73 8.59
C ALA A 48 -11.86 -52.92 9.07
N ILE A 49 -10.71 -53.57 9.29
CA ILE A 49 -9.45 -52.91 9.64
C ILE A 49 -8.97 -52.01 8.49
N MET A 50 -8.96 -52.51 7.25
CA MET A 50 -8.55 -51.73 6.08
C MET A 50 -9.42 -50.48 5.89
N CYS A 51 -10.74 -50.61 6.04
CA CYS A 51 -11.66 -49.47 5.98
C CYS A 51 -11.42 -48.49 7.14
N LEU A 52 -11.11 -48.98 8.35
CA LEU A 52 -10.80 -48.12 9.49
C LEU A 52 -9.49 -47.33 9.29
N VAL A 53 -8.44 -47.99 8.78
CA VAL A 53 -7.18 -47.34 8.42
C VAL A 53 -7.39 -46.28 7.33
N GLY A 54 -8.12 -46.63 6.27
CA GLY A 54 -8.48 -45.68 5.21
C GLY A 54 -9.29 -44.49 5.73
N LEU A 55 -10.23 -44.73 6.64
CA LEU A 55 -11.01 -43.68 7.29
C LEU A 55 -10.13 -42.74 8.11
N ILE A 56 -9.23 -43.28 8.94
CA ILE A 56 -8.30 -42.47 9.75
C ILE A 56 -7.41 -41.62 8.84
N PHE A 57 -6.87 -42.21 7.77
CA PHE A 57 -6.05 -41.47 6.79
C PHE A 57 -6.83 -40.34 6.11
N GLN A 58 -8.08 -40.59 5.68
CA GLN A 58 -8.92 -39.55 5.06
C GLN A 58 -9.30 -38.45 6.06
N LEU A 59 -9.62 -38.81 7.30
CA LEU A 59 -9.92 -37.85 8.36
C LEU A 59 -8.72 -36.97 8.67
N GLU A 60 -7.51 -37.55 8.74
CA GLU A 60 -6.27 -36.79 8.91
C GLU A 60 -6.07 -35.79 7.76
N LYS A 61 -6.24 -36.23 6.50
CA LYS A 61 -6.10 -35.35 5.34
C LYS A 61 -7.11 -34.21 5.33
N ILE A 62 -8.38 -34.50 5.62
CA ILE A 62 -9.44 -33.48 5.70
C ILE A 62 -9.17 -32.53 6.87
N ALA A 63 -8.75 -33.03 8.02
CA ALA A 63 -8.41 -32.21 9.18
C ALA A 63 -7.24 -31.27 8.87
N VAL A 64 -6.16 -31.78 8.26
CA VAL A 64 -5.02 -30.95 7.83
C VAL A 64 -5.46 -29.92 6.78
N GLN A 65 -6.28 -30.32 5.81
CA GLN A 65 -6.80 -29.38 4.80
C GLN A 65 -7.68 -28.29 5.43
N PHE A 66 -8.50 -28.62 6.42
CA PHE A 66 -9.31 -27.63 7.13
C PHE A 66 -8.44 -26.69 7.98
N LEU A 67 -7.50 -27.23 8.75
CA LEU A 67 -6.65 -26.47 9.67
C LEU A 67 -5.57 -25.61 8.97
N THR A 68 -5.29 -25.87 7.68
CA THR A 68 -4.38 -25.04 6.87
C THR A 68 -5.05 -23.78 6.30
N ASN A 69 -6.34 -23.56 6.56
CA ASN A 69 -7.12 -22.39 6.12
C ASN A 69 -6.98 -22.07 4.61
N PRO A 70 -7.22 -23.04 3.70
CA PRO A 70 -7.22 -22.78 2.27
C PRO A 70 -8.36 -21.83 1.91
N TYR A 71 -8.15 -21.00 0.89
CA TYR A 71 -9.15 -20.08 0.36
C TYR A 71 -9.20 -20.16 -1.16
N ALA A 72 -10.38 -19.92 -1.73
CA ALA A 72 -10.57 -19.79 -3.17
C ALA A 72 -10.63 -18.32 -3.56
N VAL A 73 -10.13 -17.98 -4.75
CA VAL A 73 -10.23 -16.64 -5.32
C VAL A 73 -11.40 -16.64 -6.31
N SER A 74 -12.34 -15.72 -6.11
CA SER A 74 -13.39 -15.42 -7.09
C SER A 74 -13.04 -14.14 -7.83
N THR A 75 -13.26 -14.13 -9.15
CA THR A 75 -13.11 -12.95 -9.99
C THR A 75 -14.41 -12.78 -10.75
N TYR A 76 -15.02 -11.62 -10.60
CA TYR A 76 -16.25 -11.25 -11.29
C TYR A 76 -16.14 -9.80 -11.75
N MET A 77 -16.81 -9.50 -12.86
CA MET A 77 -16.95 -8.13 -13.35
C MET A 77 -18.27 -7.58 -12.82
N GLU A 78 -18.19 -6.50 -12.04
CA GLU A 78 -19.36 -5.80 -11.55
C GLU A 78 -19.57 -4.54 -12.40
N TYR A 79 -20.72 -4.46 -13.06
CA TYR A 79 -21.12 -3.25 -13.79
C TYR A 79 -21.77 -2.29 -12.80
N ALA A 80 -20.94 -1.47 -12.14
CA ALA A 80 -21.42 -0.43 -11.26
C ALA A 80 -22.11 0.68 -12.07
N VAL A 81 -23.31 1.07 -11.64
CA VAL A 81 -24.05 2.21 -12.21
C VAL A 81 -23.35 3.54 -11.90
N GLU A 82 -22.60 3.57 -10.80
CA GLU A 82 -21.98 4.75 -10.22
C GLU A 82 -20.59 4.39 -9.70
N LEU A 83 -19.55 5.04 -10.25
CA LEU A 83 -18.17 4.89 -9.80
C LEU A 83 -17.66 6.19 -9.21
N GLN A 84 -17.02 6.13 -8.04
CA GLN A 84 -16.38 7.30 -7.46
C GLN A 84 -15.17 7.70 -8.31
N TYR A 85 -15.16 8.94 -8.81
CA TYR A 85 -14.02 9.49 -9.55
C TYR A 85 -12.78 9.55 -8.63
N PRO A 86 -11.58 9.11 -9.06
CA PRO A 86 -10.38 9.09 -8.22
C PRO A 86 -9.86 10.49 -7.89
N ALA A 87 -8.97 10.60 -6.91
CA ALA A 87 -8.19 11.81 -6.72
C ALA A 87 -7.10 11.89 -7.80
N VAL A 88 -6.89 13.08 -8.36
CA VAL A 88 -5.83 13.33 -9.35
C VAL A 88 -4.90 14.40 -8.83
N THR A 89 -3.61 14.08 -8.69
CA THR A 89 -2.55 14.99 -8.27
C THR A 89 -1.66 15.34 -9.45
N LEU A 90 -1.42 16.64 -9.65
CA LEU A 90 -0.59 17.21 -10.70
C LEU A 90 0.63 17.87 -10.07
N CYS A 91 1.83 17.52 -10.52
CA CYS A 91 3.09 18.11 -10.07
C CYS A 91 3.89 18.63 -11.26
N ASN A 92 4.34 19.88 -11.21
CA ASN A 92 5.29 20.38 -12.20
C ASN A 92 6.65 19.67 -12.01
N LEU A 93 7.33 19.29 -13.10
CA LEU A 93 8.68 18.70 -13.00
C LEU A 93 9.71 19.72 -12.53
N ASN A 94 9.43 21.03 -12.67
CA ASN A 94 10.20 22.07 -12.04
C ASN A 94 9.64 22.43 -10.65
N PRO A 95 10.38 22.16 -9.57
CA PRO A 95 9.90 22.38 -8.20
C PRO A 95 9.92 23.84 -7.74
N VAL A 96 10.75 24.70 -8.34
CA VAL A 96 10.88 26.12 -7.94
C VAL A 96 11.01 27.02 -9.15
N ARG A 97 10.24 28.11 -9.16
CA ARG A 97 10.27 29.13 -10.20
C ARG A 97 11.54 29.97 -10.12
N THR A 98 12.25 30.06 -11.24
CA THR A 98 13.52 30.77 -11.36
C THR A 98 13.39 32.26 -11.06
N SER A 99 12.31 32.91 -11.48
CA SER A 99 12.09 34.34 -11.24
C SER A 99 11.94 34.67 -9.75
N VAL A 100 11.12 33.89 -9.05
CA VAL A 100 10.88 34.01 -7.60
C VAL A 100 12.17 33.72 -6.84
N LEU A 101 12.90 32.68 -7.24
CA LEU A 101 14.21 32.35 -6.67
C LEU A 101 15.19 33.52 -6.77
N ARG A 102 15.29 34.15 -7.95
CA ARG A 102 16.14 35.33 -8.17
C ARG A 102 15.68 36.55 -7.38
N GLN A 103 14.38 36.71 -7.18
CA GLN A 103 13.85 37.81 -6.38
C GLN A 103 14.17 37.64 -4.89
N GLU A 104 13.95 36.44 -4.35
CA GLU A 104 14.31 36.10 -2.97
C GLU A 104 15.83 36.15 -2.75
N ALA A 105 16.63 35.85 -3.77
CA ALA A 105 18.08 36.05 -3.73
C ALA A 105 18.48 37.52 -3.53
N LYS A 106 17.71 38.47 -4.06
CA LYS A 106 18.00 39.91 -3.97
C LYS A 106 17.60 40.54 -2.65
N THR A 107 16.70 39.93 -1.88
CA THR A 107 16.25 40.48 -0.58
C THR A 107 17.29 40.36 0.53
N GLY A 108 18.41 39.66 0.29
CA GLY A 108 19.63 39.71 1.12
C GLY A 108 19.57 38.96 2.46
N GLY A 109 18.48 38.22 2.72
CA GLY A 109 18.36 37.35 3.89
C GLY A 109 19.25 36.10 3.81
N ARG A 110 19.43 35.38 4.92
CA ARG A 110 20.16 34.09 4.96
C ARG A 110 19.65 33.10 3.90
N LEU A 111 18.33 33.11 3.70
CA LEU A 111 17.63 32.35 2.66
C LEU A 111 18.02 32.80 1.25
N GLY A 112 17.93 34.10 0.97
CA GLY A 112 18.28 34.69 -0.32
C GLY A 112 19.74 34.44 -0.71
N ASN A 113 20.67 34.58 0.23
CA ASN A 113 22.10 34.38 -0.03
C ASN A 113 22.42 32.91 -0.37
N LEU A 114 21.78 31.95 0.32
CA LEU A 114 21.91 30.52 0.01
C LEU A 114 21.37 30.22 -1.40
N LEU A 115 20.21 30.78 -1.73
CA LEU A 115 19.56 30.58 -3.03
C LEU A 115 20.35 31.24 -4.17
N ALA A 116 20.93 32.42 -3.94
CA ALA A 116 21.82 33.10 -4.89
C ALA A 116 23.07 32.26 -5.19
N GLN A 117 23.68 31.69 -4.15
CA GLN A 117 24.86 30.84 -4.28
C GLN A 117 24.54 29.56 -5.06
N LEU A 118 23.42 28.90 -4.76
CA LEU A 118 22.99 27.69 -5.47
C LEU A 118 22.63 27.99 -6.92
N TYR A 119 21.93 29.09 -7.18
CA TYR A 119 21.61 29.52 -8.54
C TYR A 119 22.88 29.83 -9.36
N GLY A 120 23.85 30.54 -8.76
CA GLY A 120 25.14 30.82 -9.39
C GLY A 120 25.94 29.54 -9.70
N LYS A 121 25.84 28.50 -8.86
CA LYS A 121 26.38 27.17 -9.20
C LYS A 121 25.66 26.53 -10.40
N CYS A 122 24.35 26.75 -10.55
CA CYS A 122 23.56 26.19 -11.65
C CYS A 122 23.87 26.83 -13.00
N GLU A 123 24.15 28.13 -12.97
CA GLU A 123 24.46 28.90 -14.16
C GLU A 123 25.87 28.59 -14.68
N ASN A 124 26.84 28.41 -13.78
CA ASN A 124 28.25 28.16 -14.12
C ASN A 124 28.63 26.66 -14.17
N ALA A 125 27.64 25.77 -14.19
CA ALA A 125 27.75 24.35 -13.85
C ALA A 125 29.03 23.65 -14.36
N THR A 126 30.01 23.50 -13.47
CA THR A 126 31.18 22.62 -13.62
C THR A 126 30.89 21.20 -13.13
N GLU A 127 29.88 21.05 -12.29
CA GLU A 127 29.43 19.78 -11.70
C GLU A 127 28.29 19.14 -12.52
N PRO A 128 28.11 17.81 -12.45
CA PRO A 128 26.95 17.13 -13.02
C PRO A 128 25.63 17.71 -12.52
N LYS A 129 24.67 17.94 -13.43
CA LYS A 129 23.35 18.52 -13.12
C LYS A 129 22.60 17.81 -11.99
N GLU A 130 22.77 16.49 -11.88
CA GLU A 130 22.13 15.66 -10.86
C GLU A 130 22.61 16.00 -9.43
N ILE A 131 23.91 16.20 -9.25
CA ILE A 131 24.49 16.56 -7.95
C ILE A 131 23.91 17.90 -7.50
N LEU A 132 23.85 18.85 -8.43
CA LEU A 132 23.38 20.19 -8.14
C LEU A 132 21.86 20.26 -7.91
N ALA A 133 21.08 19.45 -8.64
CA ALA A 133 19.65 19.26 -8.37
C ALA A 133 19.41 18.68 -6.96
N ASN A 134 20.24 17.74 -6.51
CA ASN A 134 20.16 17.21 -5.15
C ASN A 134 20.53 18.25 -4.08
N GLU A 135 21.58 19.05 -4.30
CA GLU A 135 21.93 20.17 -3.40
C GLU A 135 20.82 21.22 -3.29
N LEU A 136 20.20 21.57 -4.42
CA LEU A 136 19.04 22.46 -4.47
C LEU A 136 17.84 21.90 -3.71
N MET A 137 17.51 20.63 -3.98
CA MET A 137 16.41 19.93 -3.31
C MET A 137 16.64 19.88 -1.79
N TRP A 138 17.85 19.53 -1.36
CA TRP A 138 18.24 19.56 0.05
C TRP A 138 18.07 20.93 0.70
N SER A 139 18.39 21.99 -0.04
CA SER A 139 18.38 23.36 0.47
C SER A 139 16.96 23.88 0.68
N TRP A 140 16.03 23.70 -0.26
CA TRP A 140 14.64 24.16 -0.04
C TRP A 140 13.87 23.34 0.98
N LEU A 141 14.27 22.09 1.24
CA LEU A 141 13.54 21.23 2.17
C LEU A 141 13.62 21.74 3.60
N GLN A 142 14.64 22.56 3.88
CA GLN A 142 14.84 23.25 5.14
C GLN A 142 13.95 24.49 5.31
N PHE A 143 13.24 24.92 4.27
CA PHE A 143 12.36 26.09 4.37
C PHE A 143 11.04 25.72 5.03
N ASP A 144 10.39 26.70 5.63
CA ASP A 144 9.03 26.54 6.15
C ASP A 144 8.03 26.32 5.01
N ASP A 145 6.85 25.80 5.36
CA ASP A 145 5.82 25.46 4.39
C ASP A 145 5.32 26.68 3.60
N SER A 146 5.36 27.87 4.20
CA SER A 146 4.95 29.12 3.54
C SER A 146 5.95 29.50 2.45
N ALA A 147 7.25 29.39 2.71
CA ALA A 147 8.32 29.69 1.78
C ALA A 147 8.34 28.66 0.64
N LYS A 148 8.16 27.38 0.95
CA LYS A 148 7.99 26.32 -0.05
C LYS A 148 6.84 26.62 -1.01
N ALA A 149 5.66 26.95 -0.47
CA ALA A 149 4.48 27.27 -1.25
C ALA A 149 4.69 28.50 -2.17
N ARG A 150 5.40 29.54 -1.69
CA ARG A 150 5.70 30.75 -2.50
C ARG A 150 6.66 30.49 -3.65
N LEU A 151 7.71 29.70 -3.41
CA LEU A 151 8.77 29.42 -4.38
C LEU A 151 8.31 28.50 -5.51
N GLY A 152 7.42 27.56 -5.23
CA GLY A 152 6.90 26.63 -6.21
C GLY A 152 5.99 27.28 -7.26
N HIS A 153 5.63 26.50 -8.27
CA HIS A 153 4.62 26.92 -9.26
C HIS A 153 3.24 27.04 -8.60
N ARG A 154 2.45 27.99 -9.08
CA ARG A 154 1.10 28.28 -8.60
C ARG A 154 0.06 27.70 -9.56
N ILE A 155 -0.99 27.08 -9.04
CA ILE A 155 -2.04 26.49 -9.87
C ILE A 155 -2.78 27.58 -10.68
N GLU A 156 -2.90 28.78 -10.13
CA GLU A 156 -3.53 29.93 -10.78
C GLU A 156 -2.76 30.38 -12.02
N ASP A 157 -1.43 30.17 -12.05
CA ASP A 157 -0.60 30.53 -13.20
C ASP A 157 -0.46 29.36 -14.20
N MET A 158 -0.62 28.12 -13.72
CA MET A 158 -0.49 26.91 -14.54
C MET A 158 -1.80 26.52 -15.21
N LEU A 159 -2.96 26.73 -14.58
CA LEU A 159 -4.25 26.23 -15.06
C LEU A 159 -4.83 27.15 -16.14
N LEU A 160 -4.80 26.70 -17.40
CA LEU A 160 -5.39 27.43 -18.52
C LEU A 160 -6.87 27.09 -18.70
N GLY A 161 -7.23 25.82 -18.51
CA GLY A 161 -8.59 25.31 -18.66
C GLY A 161 -8.81 24.05 -17.85
N CYS A 162 -10.01 23.88 -17.32
CA CYS A 162 -10.38 22.74 -16.49
C CYS A 162 -11.85 22.41 -16.67
N THR A 163 -12.14 21.15 -17.02
CA THR A 163 -13.51 20.63 -17.01
C THR A 163 -13.55 19.29 -16.32
N LEU A 164 -14.51 19.11 -15.41
CA LEU A 164 -14.75 17.88 -14.67
C LEU A 164 -16.22 17.50 -14.86
N HIS A 165 -16.49 16.35 -15.47
CA HIS A 165 -17.85 15.91 -15.83
C HIS A 165 -18.62 16.95 -16.69
N GLY A 166 -17.90 17.66 -17.57
CA GLY A 166 -18.44 18.72 -18.42
C GLY A 166 -18.72 20.04 -17.70
N GLN A 167 -18.46 20.15 -16.40
CA GLN A 167 -18.54 21.40 -15.64
C GLN A 167 -17.17 22.04 -15.53
N THR A 168 -17.10 23.37 -15.68
CA THR A 168 -15.86 24.11 -15.51
C THR A 168 -15.39 24.02 -14.06
N CYS A 169 -14.12 23.67 -13.87
CA CYS A 169 -13.44 23.75 -12.57
C CYS A 169 -12.47 24.94 -12.55
N ALA A 170 -12.11 25.36 -11.34
CA ALA A 170 -11.28 26.52 -11.10
C ALA A 170 -10.12 26.16 -10.13
N PRO A 171 -9.10 27.03 -10.00
CA PRO A 171 -7.96 26.80 -9.10
C PRO A 171 -8.37 26.44 -7.65
N GLU A 172 -9.49 26.97 -7.16
CA GLU A 172 -10.01 26.74 -5.81
C GLU A 172 -10.45 25.28 -5.58
N ASN A 173 -10.67 24.51 -6.65
CA ASN A 173 -10.97 23.09 -6.56
C ASN A 173 -9.73 22.22 -6.31
N PHE A 174 -8.53 22.80 -6.38
CA PHE A 174 -7.27 22.10 -6.17
C PHE A 174 -6.71 22.39 -4.78
N THR A 175 -6.37 21.33 -4.04
CA THR A 175 -5.67 21.43 -2.77
C THR A 175 -4.17 21.30 -2.98
N LEU A 176 -3.41 22.27 -2.47
CA LEU A 176 -1.94 22.24 -2.47
C LEU A 176 -1.42 21.11 -1.57
N LEU A 177 -0.48 20.34 -2.11
CA LEU A 177 0.30 19.31 -1.42
C LEU A 177 1.78 19.51 -1.79
N PHE A 178 2.65 19.62 -0.80
CA PHE A 178 4.09 19.72 -1.05
C PHE A 178 4.71 18.33 -1.24
N ASN A 179 5.49 18.16 -2.30
CA ASN A 179 6.35 17.00 -2.54
C ASN A 179 7.82 17.43 -2.47
N SER A 180 8.67 16.62 -1.84
CA SER A 180 10.08 16.94 -1.64
C SER A 180 10.88 17.10 -2.94
N LYS A 181 10.53 16.34 -3.99
CA LYS A 181 11.18 16.33 -5.29
C LYS A 181 10.57 17.32 -6.28
N TYR A 182 9.24 17.40 -6.31
CA TYR A 182 8.50 18.19 -7.30
C TYR A 182 7.94 19.52 -6.77
N GLY A 183 8.17 19.85 -5.50
CA GLY A 183 7.70 21.10 -4.91
C GLY A 183 6.18 21.13 -4.77
N ASN A 184 5.54 22.18 -5.27
CA ASN A 184 4.08 22.32 -5.22
C ASN A 184 3.40 21.32 -6.16
N CYS A 185 2.55 20.48 -5.58
CA CYS A 185 1.62 19.63 -6.31
C CYS A 185 0.17 20.01 -5.96
N TYR A 186 -0.75 19.78 -6.90
CA TYR A 186 -2.14 20.18 -6.78
C TYR A 186 -3.05 18.98 -6.96
N THR A 187 -3.88 18.70 -5.95
CA THR A 187 -4.80 17.55 -5.98
C THR A 187 -6.23 18.02 -6.12
N ILE A 188 -6.95 17.49 -7.11
CA ILE A 188 -8.40 17.64 -7.23
C ILE A 188 -9.07 16.37 -6.71
N LYS A 189 -10.02 16.55 -5.78
CA LYS A 189 -10.82 15.47 -5.18
C LYS A 189 -12.30 15.74 -5.42
N PRO A 190 -12.91 15.13 -6.43
CA PRO A 190 -14.32 15.36 -6.74
C PRO A 190 -15.25 14.84 -5.63
N LEU A 191 -15.81 15.73 -4.81
CA LEU A 191 -16.58 15.38 -3.60
C LEU A 191 -17.92 14.66 -3.87
N ALA A 192 -18.52 14.86 -5.04
CA ALA A 192 -19.84 14.33 -5.40
C ALA A 192 -19.91 13.97 -6.89
N SER A 193 -19.02 13.13 -7.37
CA SER A 193 -19.04 12.74 -8.78
C SER A 193 -18.97 11.24 -8.94
N GLN A 194 -20.15 10.66 -8.90
CA GLN A 194 -20.37 9.34 -9.45
C GLN A 194 -20.32 9.48 -10.97
N ILE A 195 -19.38 8.77 -11.59
CA ILE A 195 -19.31 8.67 -13.04
C ILE A 195 -20.44 7.75 -13.47
N HIS A 196 -21.40 8.30 -14.21
CA HIS A 196 -22.49 7.52 -14.80
C HIS A 196 -22.15 6.99 -16.20
N LYS A 197 -21.18 7.60 -16.90
CA LYS A 197 -20.79 7.25 -18.27
C LYS A 197 -19.29 7.41 -18.50
N PRO A 198 -18.64 6.47 -19.18
CA PRO A 198 -17.26 6.63 -19.65
C PRO A 198 -17.18 7.66 -20.80
N GLY A 199 -16.01 8.27 -20.98
CA GLY A 199 -15.73 9.18 -22.09
C GLY A 199 -15.00 10.45 -21.65
N HIS A 200 -14.29 11.10 -22.57
CA HIS A 200 -13.47 12.29 -22.27
C HIS A 200 -14.32 13.45 -21.70
N SER A 201 -15.57 13.61 -22.16
CA SER A 201 -16.51 14.64 -21.69
C SER A 201 -17.03 14.41 -20.27
N HIS A 202 -16.92 13.17 -19.78
CA HIS A 202 -17.38 12.76 -18.45
C HIS A 202 -16.23 12.58 -17.47
N GLY A 203 -14.99 12.80 -17.89
CA GLY A 203 -13.81 12.75 -17.03
C GLY A 203 -13.30 14.12 -16.61
N LEU A 204 -12.05 14.14 -16.15
CA LEU A 204 -11.26 15.34 -15.94
C LEU A 204 -10.48 15.67 -17.21
N THR A 205 -10.65 16.88 -17.73
CA THR A 205 -9.80 17.46 -18.78
C THR A 205 -9.15 18.71 -18.21
N VAL A 206 -7.82 18.78 -18.31
CA VAL A 206 -7.02 19.91 -17.81
C VAL A 206 -6.08 20.37 -18.91
N GLU A 207 -6.05 21.68 -19.14
CA GLU A 207 -5.08 22.34 -19.99
C GLU A 207 -4.12 23.14 -19.08
N LEU A 208 -2.82 22.86 -19.21
CA LEU A 208 -1.80 23.40 -18.32
C LEU A 208 -0.71 24.14 -19.09
N ASN A 209 -0.34 25.31 -18.58
CA ASN A 209 0.93 25.95 -18.86
C ASN A 209 1.97 25.44 -17.85
N ILE A 210 3.00 24.73 -18.32
CA ILE A 210 4.08 24.27 -17.44
C ILE A 210 5.05 25.40 -17.04
N GLN A 211 4.99 26.56 -17.70
CA GLN A 211 5.89 27.70 -17.50
C GLN A 211 7.36 27.31 -17.67
N GLN A 212 7.71 26.79 -18.85
CA GLN A 212 9.05 26.27 -19.12
C GLN A 212 10.15 27.35 -18.96
N GLU A 213 9.81 28.61 -19.16
CA GLU A 213 10.65 29.78 -18.92
C GLU A 213 11.07 29.97 -17.45
N GLU A 214 10.33 29.37 -16.51
CA GLU A 214 10.62 29.40 -15.07
C GLU A 214 11.52 28.25 -14.61
N TYR A 215 11.88 27.33 -15.51
CA TYR A 215 12.63 26.13 -15.15
C TYR A 215 14.08 26.43 -14.75
N LEU A 216 14.54 25.75 -13.70
CA LEU A 216 15.94 25.82 -13.30
C LEU A 216 16.84 25.12 -14.34
N PRO A 217 18.01 25.67 -14.70
CA PRO A 217 18.91 25.09 -15.72
C PRO A 217 19.37 23.65 -15.47
N VAL A 218 19.33 23.20 -14.22
CA VAL A 218 19.71 21.84 -13.79
C VAL A 218 18.61 20.81 -14.03
N ILE A 219 17.37 21.24 -14.21
CA ILE A 219 16.23 20.35 -14.45
C ILE A 219 16.26 19.95 -15.92
N ALA A 220 16.49 18.65 -16.18
CA ALA A 220 16.64 18.11 -17.53
C ALA A 220 15.29 17.78 -18.20
N GLU A 221 14.24 17.56 -17.40
CA GLU A 221 12.94 17.10 -17.87
C GLU A 221 11.91 18.23 -17.80
N ALA A 222 11.05 18.35 -18.81
CA ALA A 222 9.95 19.31 -18.84
C ALA A 222 8.61 18.60 -18.99
N GLY A 223 7.63 19.00 -18.18
CA GLY A 223 6.30 18.41 -18.19
C GLY A 223 5.63 18.37 -16.82
N VAL A 224 4.64 17.49 -16.69
CA VAL A 224 3.84 17.32 -15.48
C VAL A 224 3.83 15.85 -15.09
N ARG A 225 4.02 15.58 -13.80
CA ARG A 225 3.79 14.27 -13.18
C ARG A 225 2.34 14.18 -12.70
N VAL A 226 1.60 13.21 -13.21
CA VAL A 226 0.19 12.95 -12.88
C VAL A 226 0.10 11.71 -12.01
N VAL A 227 -0.54 11.79 -10.84
CA VAL A 227 -0.76 10.64 -9.95
C VAL A 227 -2.25 10.46 -9.74
N ILE A 228 -2.72 9.23 -9.85
CA ILE A 228 -4.13 8.89 -9.68
C ILE A 228 -4.23 7.97 -8.47
N THR A 229 -5.02 8.37 -7.48
CA THR A 229 -5.16 7.65 -6.21
C THR A 229 -6.61 7.60 -5.73
N ASP A 230 -6.89 6.71 -4.78
CA ASP A 230 -8.11 6.80 -3.97
C ASP A 230 -8.10 8.09 -3.10
N HIS A 231 -9.26 8.62 -2.75
CA HIS A 231 -9.45 9.92 -2.09
C HIS A 231 -8.68 10.07 -0.77
N LYS A 232 -8.53 8.97 -0.04
CA LYS A 232 -7.81 8.89 1.23
C LYS A 232 -6.45 8.19 1.10
N SER A 233 -5.89 8.10 -0.10
CA SER A 233 -4.54 7.56 -0.30
C SER A 233 -3.54 8.68 -0.54
N VAL A 234 -2.33 8.51 0.01
CA VAL A 234 -1.22 9.46 -0.19
C VAL A 234 -0.72 9.34 -1.63
N PRO A 235 -0.59 10.45 -2.38
CA PRO A 235 0.04 10.42 -3.70
C PRO A 235 1.57 10.38 -3.57
N PHE A 236 2.21 9.46 -4.29
CA PHE A 236 3.67 9.32 -4.39
C PHE A 236 4.13 9.51 -5.84
N PRO A 237 4.28 10.76 -6.32
CA PRO A 237 4.61 11.05 -7.72
C PRO A 237 5.94 10.46 -8.21
N GLU A 238 6.89 10.25 -7.29
CA GLU A 238 8.18 9.60 -7.57
C GLU A 238 8.04 8.11 -7.89
N ASP A 239 7.04 7.45 -7.29
CA ASP A 239 6.89 5.99 -7.38
C ASP A 239 5.82 5.58 -8.40
N ASN A 240 4.64 6.23 -8.38
CA ASN A 240 3.45 5.78 -9.12
C ASN A 240 2.92 6.79 -10.15
N GLY A 241 3.64 7.88 -10.40
CA GLY A 241 3.17 8.89 -11.35
C GLY A 241 3.23 8.43 -12.81
N LEU A 242 2.50 9.14 -13.66
CA LEU A 242 2.58 9.14 -15.12
C LEU A 242 3.21 10.46 -15.58
N SER A 243 4.18 10.41 -16.50
CA SER A 243 4.80 11.62 -17.04
C SER A 243 4.05 12.07 -18.27
N VAL A 244 3.62 13.33 -18.27
CA VAL A 244 2.90 13.97 -19.38
C VAL A 244 3.78 15.08 -19.93
N SER A 245 4.14 14.96 -21.21
CA SER A 245 4.97 15.93 -21.92
C SER A 245 4.15 17.13 -22.40
N PRO A 246 4.72 18.35 -22.39
CA PRO A 246 4.06 19.51 -22.98
C PRO A 246 3.93 19.36 -24.51
N GLY A 247 2.98 20.09 -25.11
CA GLY A 247 2.77 20.08 -26.56
C GLY A 247 1.93 18.92 -27.10
N PHE A 248 1.41 18.05 -26.22
CA PHE A 248 0.56 16.92 -26.60
C PHE A 248 -0.76 16.94 -25.82
N TYR A 249 -1.82 16.44 -26.46
CA TYR A 249 -3.04 16.03 -25.77
C TYR A 249 -2.88 14.57 -25.32
N SER A 250 -2.71 14.33 -24.01
CA SER A 250 -2.57 12.97 -23.45
C SER A 250 -3.89 12.49 -22.84
N ALA A 251 -4.43 11.39 -23.38
CA ALA A 251 -5.63 10.75 -22.86
C ALA A 251 -5.29 9.50 -22.04
N VAL A 252 -5.80 9.42 -20.80
CA VAL A 252 -5.57 8.28 -19.90
C VAL A 252 -6.89 7.56 -19.64
N GLY A 253 -7.05 6.38 -20.25
CA GLY A 253 -8.15 5.47 -19.93
C GLY A 253 -7.86 4.65 -18.67
N MET A 254 -8.87 4.42 -17.84
CA MET A 254 -8.72 3.68 -16.59
C MET A 254 -9.88 2.71 -16.35
N SER A 255 -9.61 1.66 -15.57
CA SER A 255 -10.60 0.70 -15.11
C SER A 255 -10.40 0.45 -13.62
N MET A 256 -11.48 0.51 -12.85
CA MET A 256 -11.42 0.27 -11.40
C MET A 256 -11.27 -1.24 -11.14
N VAL A 257 -10.33 -1.58 -10.27
CA VAL A 257 -10.16 -2.94 -9.76
C VAL A 257 -10.23 -2.87 -8.24
N GLU A 258 -11.19 -3.57 -7.67
CA GLU A 258 -11.32 -3.74 -6.22
C GLU A 258 -10.84 -5.14 -5.83
N ILE A 259 -10.02 -5.22 -4.78
CA ILE A 259 -9.46 -6.49 -4.34
C ILE A 259 -9.75 -6.69 -2.85
N SER A 260 -10.55 -7.71 -2.53
CA SER A 260 -10.86 -8.11 -1.15
C SER A 260 -10.03 -9.33 -0.73
N ARG A 261 -9.49 -9.31 0.50
CA ARG A 261 -8.66 -10.37 1.08
C ARG A 261 -9.18 -10.77 2.45
N LEU A 262 -8.93 -12.02 2.82
CA LEU A 262 -9.25 -12.53 4.14
C LEU A 262 -8.13 -12.17 5.13
N GLY A 263 -8.51 -11.71 6.32
CA GLY A 263 -7.57 -11.45 7.41
C GLY A 263 -7.06 -12.74 8.07
N PRO A 264 -6.34 -12.67 9.19
CA PRO A 264 -6.01 -13.83 10.02
C PRO A 264 -7.26 -14.68 10.34
N PRO A 265 -7.19 -16.02 10.31
CA PRO A 265 -6.00 -16.88 10.25
C PRO A 265 -5.55 -17.28 8.82
N TYR A 266 -6.13 -16.70 7.77
CA TYR A 266 -5.80 -17.05 6.39
C TYR A 266 -4.40 -16.54 6.00
N LYS A 267 -3.72 -17.27 5.10
CA LYS A 267 -2.35 -16.94 4.65
C LYS A 267 -2.21 -15.53 4.07
N SER A 268 -3.29 -14.95 3.54
CA SER A 268 -3.31 -13.57 3.06
C SER A 268 -2.94 -12.55 4.12
N ASN A 269 -3.19 -12.84 5.41
CA ASN A 269 -2.79 -12.06 6.58
C ASN A 269 -2.91 -10.54 6.36
N CYS A 270 -4.04 -10.11 5.81
CA CYS A 270 -4.24 -8.71 5.43
C CYS A 270 -4.58 -7.85 6.65
N THR A 271 -4.38 -6.52 6.51
CA THR A 271 -4.80 -5.53 7.52
C THR A 271 -5.55 -4.37 6.86
N ASN A 272 -6.40 -3.68 7.61
CA ASN A 272 -6.97 -2.38 7.19
C ASN A 272 -6.40 -1.21 8.00
N GLY A 273 -5.67 -1.49 9.08
CA GLY A 273 -5.10 -0.50 9.97
C GLY A 273 -3.59 -0.37 9.75
N PHE A 274 -3.08 0.84 9.96
CA PHE A 274 -1.65 1.07 10.08
C PHE A 274 -1.09 0.35 11.31
N PRO A 275 0.07 -0.33 11.19
CA PRO A 275 0.81 -0.79 12.35
C PRO A 275 1.09 0.39 13.29
N THR A 276 0.84 0.21 14.59
CA THR A 276 1.06 1.26 15.62
C THR A 276 2.53 1.62 15.83
N LEU A 277 3.44 0.77 15.36
CA LEU A 277 4.88 0.89 15.52
C LEU A 277 5.50 2.03 14.70
N TYR A 278 4.87 2.42 13.59
CA TYR A 278 5.44 3.40 12.68
C TYR A 278 4.81 4.76 12.89
N THR A 279 5.60 5.82 12.77
CA THR A 279 5.10 7.21 12.77
C THR A 279 5.05 7.77 11.34
N GLY A 280 4.22 8.79 11.10
CA GLY A 280 4.11 9.45 9.79
C GLY A 280 2.69 9.41 9.23
N TYR A 281 2.51 8.83 8.05
CA TYR A 281 1.17 8.67 7.46
C TYR A 281 0.26 7.75 8.29
N THR A 282 0.85 7.00 9.22
CA THR A 282 0.25 6.02 10.13
C THR A 282 -0.39 6.61 11.39
N THR A 283 -0.15 7.88 11.71
CA THR A 283 -0.70 8.50 12.93
C THR A 283 -2.18 8.85 12.76
N ALA A 284 -2.97 8.55 13.79
CA ALA A 284 -4.36 8.96 13.89
C ALA A 284 -4.45 10.50 13.78
N GLY A 285 -5.00 10.99 12.67
CA GLY A 285 -5.07 12.43 12.35
C GLY A 285 -4.44 12.83 11.01
N SER A 286 -3.69 11.94 10.34
CA SER A 286 -3.12 12.20 9.01
C SER A 286 -4.18 12.34 7.90
N GLY A 287 -5.41 11.84 8.13
CA GLY A 287 -6.50 11.86 7.16
C GLY A 287 -6.41 10.83 6.04
N TYR A 288 -5.36 9.99 6.04
CA TYR A 288 -5.12 8.96 5.03
C TYR A 288 -5.46 7.56 5.54
N ASN A 289 -5.89 6.68 4.63
CA ASN A 289 -6.11 5.26 4.83
C ASN A 289 -4.81 4.47 4.65
N TYR A 290 -4.79 3.27 5.23
CA TYR A 290 -3.69 2.33 5.06
C TYR A 290 -3.44 2.03 3.58
N THR A 291 -2.18 2.17 3.17
CA THR A 291 -1.66 1.56 1.95
C THR A 291 -0.32 0.92 2.27
N VAL A 292 0.00 -0.17 1.56
CA VAL A 292 1.29 -0.87 1.73
C VAL A 292 2.44 0.11 1.51
N HIS A 293 2.34 0.98 0.50
CA HIS A 293 3.37 1.95 0.17
C HIS A 293 3.57 3.01 1.25
N ALA A 294 2.49 3.59 1.78
CA ALA A 294 2.58 4.55 2.88
C ALA A 294 3.15 3.92 4.15
N CYS A 295 2.77 2.67 4.44
CA CYS A 295 3.34 1.90 5.54
C CYS A 295 4.86 1.71 5.37
N MET A 296 5.30 1.29 4.18
CA MET A 296 6.72 1.07 3.91
C MET A 296 7.52 2.38 4.05
N LYS A 297 7.06 3.49 3.49
CA LYS A 297 7.73 4.81 3.64
C LYS A 297 7.79 5.23 5.12
N SER A 298 6.73 5.03 5.89
CA SER A 298 6.71 5.31 7.34
C SER A 298 7.65 4.40 8.13
N CYS A 299 7.75 3.11 7.78
CA CYS A 299 8.69 2.19 8.42
C CYS A 299 10.14 2.57 8.14
N VAL A 300 10.49 2.73 6.86
CA VAL A 300 11.85 3.14 6.45
C VAL A 300 12.27 4.41 7.17
N GLN A 301 11.36 5.37 7.31
CA GLN A 301 11.64 6.59 8.05
C GLN A 301 11.88 6.33 9.53
N THR A 302 10.98 5.58 10.18
CA THR A 302 11.05 5.32 11.62
C THR A 302 12.38 4.65 11.97
N VAL A 303 12.73 3.58 11.25
CA VAL A 303 14.01 2.88 11.40
C VAL A 303 15.20 3.80 11.14
N THR A 304 15.13 4.63 10.09
CA THR A 304 16.23 5.57 9.78
C THR A 304 16.41 6.61 10.89
N ILE A 305 15.33 7.11 11.47
CA ILE A 305 15.38 8.04 12.60
C ILE A 305 15.98 7.37 13.83
N GLU A 306 15.60 6.13 14.12
CA GLU A 306 16.11 5.37 15.26
C GLU A 306 17.60 5.05 15.13
N GLU A 307 18.04 4.57 13.96
CA GLU A 307 19.41 4.10 13.73
C GLU A 307 20.39 5.23 13.35
N CYS A 308 19.94 6.22 12.58
CA CYS A 308 20.79 7.31 12.07
C CYS A 308 20.53 8.66 12.74
N GLY A 309 19.48 8.80 13.56
CA GLY A 309 19.16 10.06 14.25
C GLY A 309 18.75 11.21 13.31
N CYS A 310 18.29 10.87 12.09
CA CYS A 310 17.93 11.84 11.06
C CYS A 310 16.79 11.29 10.18
N SER A 311 16.12 12.19 9.45
CA SER A 311 14.96 11.87 8.60
C SER A 311 15.29 11.94 7.11
N LEU A 312 14.74 11.00 6.33
CA LEU A 312 14.84 11.02 4.88
C LEU A 312 13.88 12.06 4.28
N MET A 313 14.33 12.71 3.21
CA MET A 313 13.59 13.77 2.51
C MET A 313 12.30 13.29 1.82
N ASN A 314 12.27 12.07 1.29
CA ASN A 314 11.17 11.53 0.49
C ASN A 314 10.21 10.67 1.33
N CYS A 315 10.21 10.88 2.64
CA CYS A 315 9.44 10.10 3.61
C CYS A 315 8.76 11.05 4.60
N PRO A 316 7.64 10.63 5.23
CA PRO A 316 6.90 11.49 6.15
C PRO A 316 7.77 11.84 7.35
N ASN A 317 7.75 13.10 7.80
CA ASN A 317 8.51 13.54 8.98
C ASN A 317 7.61 14.32 9.95
N PRO A 318 6.66 13.64 10.63
CA PRO A 318 5.66 14.30 11.49
C PRO A 318 6.31 14.97 12.71
N ASN A 319 7.39 14.40 13.22
CA ASN A 319 8.08 14.87 14.42
C ASN A 319 9.10 15.99 14.10
N LYS A 320 9.18 16.43 12.83
CA LYS A 320 10.12 17.46 12.37
C LYS A 320 11.57 17.18 12.78
N THR A 321 11.97 15.91 12.78
CA THR A 321 13.36 15.50 13.01
C THR A 321 14.25 16.16 11.96
N ARG A 322 15.51 16.50 12.29
CA ARG A 322 16.45 17.05 11.30
C ARG A 322 16.56 16.13 10.09
N LEU A 323 16.76 16.70 8.90
CA LEU A 323 16.99 15.92 7.70
C LEU A 323 18.38 15.25 7.75
N CYS A 324 18.55 14.09 7.11
CA CYS A 324 19.82 13.38 6.97
C CYS A 324 20.74 14.06 5.95
N ALA A 325 21.96 14.46 6.35
CA ALA A 325 22.89 15.11 5.45
C ALA A 325 23.16 14.26 4.19
N ILE A 326 23.08 14.91 3.02
CA ILE A 326 23.28 14.24 1.71
C ILE A 326 24.74 14.21 1.26
N ASN A 327 25.63 14.90 1.97
CA ASN A 327 27.05 14.93 1.65
C ASN A 327 27.64 13.52 1.84
N THR A 328 28.34 13.01 0.82
CA THR A 328 28.91 11.66 0.80
C THR A 328 29.89 11.39 1.94
N ASN A 329 30.55 12.43 2.46
CA ASN A 329 31.50 12.32 3.57
C ASN A 329 30.83 12.44 4.95
N SER A 330 29.51 12.56 5.01
CA SER A 330 28.78 12.64 6.26
C SER A 330 28.48 11.26 6.83
N THR A 331 28.51 11.15 8.15
CA THR A 331 28.08 9.94 8.87
C THR A 331 26.63 9.59 8.57
N ASP A 332 25.77 10.60 8.32
CA ASP A 332 24.38 10.41 7.91
C ASP A 332 24.28 9.69 6.57
N TYR A 333 25.06 10.09 5.57
CA TYR A 333 25.06 9.46 4.25
C TYR A 333 25.51 8.00 4.33
N GLU A 334 26.61 7.73 5.04
CA GLU A 334 27.09 6.35 5.24
C GLU A 334 26.04 5.49 5.96
N CYS A 335 25.40 6.03 7.01
CA CYS A 335 24.35 5.34 7.75
C CYS A 335 23.12 5.05 6.88
N THR A 336 22.61 6.06 6.17
CA THR A 336 21.42 5.90 5.31
C THR A 336 21.67 4.93 4.15
N GLN A 337 22.87 4.92 3.56
CA GLN A 337 23.24 3.93 2.54
C GLN A 337 23.31 2.51 3.11
N ARG A 338 23.84 2.35 4.32
CA ARG A 338 23.84 1.06 5.04
C ARG A 338 22.41 0.58 5.29
N MET A 339 21.55 1.45 5.82
CA MET A 339 20.15 1.12 6.08
C MET A 339 19.40 0.76 4.80
N HIS A 340 19.61 1.53 3.72
CA HIS A 340 19.01 1.24 2.42
C HIS A 340 19.39 -0.17 1.93
N ARG A 341 20.67 -0.56 2.03
CA ARG A 341 21.13 -1.92 1.64
C ARG A 341 20.52 -3.01 2.52
N GLN A 342 20.43 -2.79 3.83
CA GLN A 342 19.86 -3.76 4.78
C GLN A 342 18.35 -3.97 4.58
N LEU A 343 17.61 -2.89 4.34
CA LEU A 343 16.18 -2.93 4.05
C LEU A 343 15.91 -3.58 2.69
N ALA A 344 16.74 -3.29 1.69
CA ALA A 344 16.63 -3.88 0.35
C ALA A 344 16.92 -5.39 0.34
N SER A 345 17.91 -5.86 1.12
CA SER A 345 18.29 -7.27 1.17
C SER A 345 17.34 -8.15 1.97
N ARG A 346 16.28 -7.58 2.58
CA ARG A 346 15.42 -8.25 3.58
C ARG A 346 16.21 -8.93 4.71
N SER A 347 17.47 -8.53 4.90
CA SER A 347 18.30 -9.01 6.02
C SER A 347 17.86 -8.38 7.34
N TYR A 348 16.97 -7.39 7.28
CA TYR A 348 16.43 -6.64 8.40
C TYR A 348 14.90 -6.76 8.38
N ASP A 349 14.34 -7.65 9.20
CA ASP A 349 12.90 -7.94 9.33
C ASP A 349 12.10 -6.82 10.05
N ALA A 350 12.56 -5.57 10.00
CA ALA A 350 11.93 -4.50 10.79
C ALA A 350 10.64 -3.94 10.16
N CYS A 351 10.45 -4.07 8.85
CA CYS A 351 9.28 -3.55 8.16
C CYS A 351 8.23 -4.63 7.90
N SER A 352 7.18 -4.63 8.72
CA SER A 352 5.98 -5.45 8.55
C SER A 352 4.84 -4.60 8.02
N CYS A 353 4.62 -4.63 6.71
CA CYS A 353 3.53 -3.94 6.03
C CYS A 353 2.68 -4.95 5.24
N PRO A 354 1.70 -5.61 5.90
CA PRO A 354 0.85 -6.60 5.25
C PRO A 354 -0.02 -5.99 4.15
N GLN A 355 -0.52 -6.83 3.23
CA GLN A 355 -1.43 -6.35 2.19
C GLN A 355 -2.73 -5.80 2.79
N ARG A 356 -3.36 -4.83 2.11
CA ARG A 356 -4.66 -4.30 2.53
C ARG A 356 -5.76 -5.37 2.36
N CYS A 357 -6.73 -5.42 3.28
CA CYS A 357 -7.86 -6.34 3.10
C CYS A 357 -8.85 -5.86 2.04
N ARG A 358 -9.10 -4.55 1.95
CA ARG A 358 -9.96 -3.95 0.93
C ARG A 358 -9.52 -2.53 0.65
#